data_AF-A0A2W0B2F2-F1
#
_entry.id   AF-A0A2W0B2F2-F1
#
_cell.length_a   1.000
_cell.length_b   1.000
_cell.length_c   1.000
_cell.angle_alpha   90.00
_cell.angle_beta   90.00
_cell.angle_gamma   90.00
#
_symmetry.space_group_name_H-M   'P 1'
#
loop_
_entity.id
_entity.type
_entity.pdbx_description
1 polymer ?
#
loop_
_entity_poly.entity_id
_entity_poly.type
_entity_poly.pdbx_seq_one_letter_code
_entity_poly.pdbx_strand_id
1 'polypeptide(L)'
;MRWEQAVPLRDDLLNPIPGSNPCGENLRYDPVYDKIKESRVEDEDDAPQGEWQRAGKKADFPLVIKLASDALTKKSKDLQLAAWLGEATLRRESFPSLPECISLLQKMQEQYWENCYPELEDGSPELRCAPQEWFASRCDYILRRLPLTKNGLTWIDYQTKRTVPTEDEGKADEKKNEVREEAIKDGKLTPEEWNEGFGATPKEFYQQLIASLDASLEATGSLDQFCDTKYGSDGP
;
A
#
# COMPACT_ATOMS: atom_id res chain seq x y z
N MET A 1 -0.11 3.52 -16.55
CA MET A 1 0.17 3.88 -15.14
C MET A 1 -0.13 5.35 -14.95
N ARG A 2 -0.99 5.70 -13.99
CA ARG A 2 -1.59 7.03 -13.87
C ARG A 2 -0.83 7.88 -12.84
N TRP A 3 0.48 8.03 -12.99
CA TRP A 3 1.32 8.77 -12.04
C TRP A 3 1.10 10.30 -12.12
N GLU A 4 0.67 10.81 -13.28
CA GLU A 4 0.45 12.24 -13.50
C GLU A 4 -0.81 12.79 -12.80
N GLN A 5 -1.76 11.92 -12.42
CA GLN A 5 -3.04 12.30 -11.82
C GLN A 5 -3.54 11.20 -10.90
N ALA A 6 -2.90 11.06 -9.74
CA ALA A 6 -3.45 10.27 -8.65
C ALA A 6 -4.78 10.88 -8.21
N VAL A 7 -5.79 10.03 -8.02
CA VAL A 7 -7.08 10.46 -7.49
C VAL A 7 -6.95 10.62 -5.97
N PRO A 8 -7.12 11.82 -5.40
CA PRO A 8 -7.00 12.02 -3.97
C PRO A 8 -8.13 11.30 -3.22
N LEU A 9 -7.90 11.05 -1.93
CA LEU A 9 -8.95 10.61 -1.02
C LEU A 9 -10.09 11.64 -0.96
N ARG A 10 -11.30 11.17 -0.63
CA ARG A 10 -12.44 12.06 -0.39
C ARG A 10 -12.15 13.04 0.75
N ASP A 11 -12.56 14.29 0.58
CA ASP A 11 -12.39 15.36 1.56
C ASP A 11 -13.33 15.24 2.77
N ASP A 12 -14.44 14.51 2.63
CA ASP A 12 -15.46 14.32 3.65
C ASP A 12 -15.22 13.12 4.58
N LEU A 13 -14.11 12.38 4.43
CA LEU A 13 -13.80 11.19 5.25
C LEU A 13 -13.74 11.49 6.76
N LEU A 14 -13.40 12.72 7.13
CA LEU A 14 -13.29 13.17 8.52
C LEU A 14 -14.51 13.97 9.01
N ASN A 15 -15.57 14.10 8.20
CA ASN A 15 -16.80 14.72 8.67
C ASN A 15 -17.49 13.82 9.71
N PRO A 16 -18.05 14.37 10.79
CA PRO A 16 -18.75 13.57 11.80
C PRO A 16 -19.93 12.83 11.20
N ILE A 17 -20.17 11.61 11.67
CA ILE A 17 -21.37 10.86 11.31
C ILE A 17 -22.59 11.59 11.89
N PRO A 18 -23.65 11.85 11.10
CA PRO A 18 -24.85 12.50 11.60
C PRO A 18 -25.51 11.68 12.73
N GLY A 19 -25.88 12.35 13.83
CA GLY A 19 -26.56 11.72 14.96
C GLY A 19 -25.92 12.09 16.29
N SER A 20 -26.19 11.28 17.32
CA SER A 20 -25.65 11.47 18.67
C SER A 20 -24.21 10.98 18.83
N ASN A 21 -23.78 9.97 18.07
CA ASN A 21 -22.40 9.50 18.06
C ASN A 21 -21.68 9.98 16.78
N PRO A 22 -20.76 10.95 16.86
CA PRO A 22 -20.03 11.45 15.69
C PRO A 22 -19.08 10.39 15.08
N CYS A 23 -18.80 9.29 15.80
CA CYS A 23 -18.05 8.14 15.29
C CYS A 23 -18.94 7.05 14.69
N GLY A 24 -20.27 7.18 14.81
CA GLY A 24 -21.22 6.23 14.26
C GLY A 24 -21.31 4.92 15.04
N GLU A 25 -21.17 3.78 14.37
CA GLU A 25 -21.32 2.44 14.97
C GLU A 25 -20.13 1.53 14.69
N ASN A 26 -19.93 0.51 15.53
CA ASN A 26 -18.92 -0.52 15.31
C ASN A 26 -19.34 -1.45 14.18
N LEU A 27 -18.57 -1.49 13.08
CA LEU A 27 -18.91 -2.27 11.89
C LEU A 27 -18.22 -3.64 11.82
N ARG A 28 -17.52 -4.09 12.88
CA ARG A 28 -16.76 -5.34 12.88
C ARG A 28 -17.55 -6.57 12.42
N TYR A 29 -18.86 -6.57 12.64
CA TYR A 29 -19.79 -7.64 12.24
C TYR A 29 -20.81 -7.21 11.17
N ASP A 30 -20.70 -6.00 10.62
CA ASP A 30 -21.55 -5.54 9.51
C ASP A 30 -21.10 -6.26 8.21
N PRO A 31 -22.04 -6.71 7.34
CA PRO A 31 -21.70 -7.36 6.07
C PRO A 31 -20.74 -6.59 5.16
N VAL A 32 -20.61 -5.26 5.33
CA VAL A 32 -19.64 -4.43 4.59
C VAL A 32 -18.20 -4.88 4.86
N TYR A 33 -17.88 -5.32 6.08
CA TYR A 33 -16.55 -5.78 6.46
C TYR A 33 -16.16 -7.03 5.65
N ASP A 34 -17.05 -8.02 5.61
CA ASP A 34 -16.81 -9.26 4.85
C ASP A 34 -16.74 -8.98 3.36
N LYS A 35 -17.62 -8.11 2.85
CA LYS A 35 -17.58 -7.72 1.44
C LYS A 35 -16.28 -7.01 1.05
N ILE A 36 -15.75 -6.15 1.91
CA ILE A 36 -14.44 -5.52 1.69
C ILE A 36 -13.34 -6.57 1.70
N LYS A 37 -13.29 -7.45 2.71
CA LYS A 37 -12.31 -8.54 2.76
C LYS A 37 -12.34 -9.39 1.49
N GLU A 38 -13.53 -9.84 1.08
CA GLU A 38 -13.71 -10.64 -0.14
C GLU A 38 -13.24 -9.92 -1.40
N SER A 39 -13.49 -8.61 -1.50
CA SER A 39 -13.10 -7.79 -2.64
C SER A 39 -11.59 -7.51 -2.69
N ARG A 40 -10.89 -7.63 -1.56
CA ARG A 40 -9.43 -7.46 -1.46
C ARG A 40 -8.64 -8.73 -1.79
N VAL A 41 -9.27 -9.89 -1.78
CA VAL A 41 -8.61 -11.16 -2.07
C VAL A 41 -8.32 -11.26 -3.57
N GLU A 42 -7.05 -11.50 -3.88
CA GLU A 42 -6.56 -11.90 -5.19
C GLU A 42 -5.76 -13.21 -5.05
N ASP A 43 -5.84 -14.09 -6.03
CA ASP A 43 -4.97 -15.26 -6.11
C ASP A 43 -3.56 -14.79 -6.56
N GLU A 44 -2.50 -15.31 -5.94
CA GLU A 44 -1.13 -14.97 -6.36
C GLU A 44 -0.83 -15.58 -7.74
N ASP A 45 -0.38 -14.75 -8.69
CA ASP A 45 -0.08 -15.15 -10.08
C ASP A 45 1.04 -16.24 -10.16
N ASP A 46 1.84 -16.43 -9.10
CA ASP A 46 2.95 -17.39 -9.03
C ASP A 46 2.57 -18.81 -8.55
N ALA A 47 1.29 -19.09 -8.28
CA ALA A 47 0.87 -20.43 -7.92
C ALA A 47 1.02 -21.38 -9.14
N PRO A 48 1.67 -22.56 -9.02
CA PRO A 48 1.79 -23.50 -10.13
C PRO A 48 0.40 -23.93 -10.61
N GLN A 49 -0.04 -23.35 -11.73
CA GLN A 49 -1.33 -23.64 -12.33
C GLN A 49 -1.21 -24.97 -13.07
N GLY A 50 -1.78 -26.03 -12.49
CA GLY A 50 -2.00 -27.30 -13.21
C GLY A 50 -2.91 -27.13 -14.42
N GLU A 51 -3.17 -28.22 -15.16
CA GLU A 51 -3.91 -28.25 -16.45
C GLU A 51 -5.35 -27.67 -16.42
N TRP A 52 -5.85 -27.22 -15.27
CA TRP A 52 -7.13 -26.55 -15.11
C TRP A 52 -6.92 -25.04 -14.97
N GLN A 53 -6.88 -24.34 -16.11
CA GLN A 53 -6.86 -22.87 -16.18
C GLN A 53 -8.16 -22.29 -15.58
N ARG A 54 -8.16 -21.97 -14.28
CA ARG A 54 -9.12 -21.03 -13.72
C ARG A 54 -8.50 -19.64 -13.79
N ALA A 55 -9.24 -18.66 -14.31
CA ALA A 55 -8.86 -17.27 -14.16
C ALA A 55 -8.77 -16.98 -12.65
N GLY A 56 -7.56 -16.70 -12.16
CA GLY A 56 -7.34 -16.36 -10.75
C GLY A 56 -8.25 -15.22 -10.33
N LYS A 57 -8.77 -15.31 -9.11
CA LYS A 57 -9.57 -14.23 -8.53
C LYS A 57 -8.73 -12.97 -8.51
N LYS A 58 -9.24 -11.87 -9.07
CA LYS A 58 -8.61 -10.55 -8.96
C LYS A 58 -9.33 -9.72 -7.92
N ALA A 59 -8.58 -8.96 -7.14
CA ALA A 59 -9.14 -8.00 -6.22
C ALA A 59 -9.84 -6.86 -6.98
N ASP A 60 -10.96 -6.39 -6.43
CA ASP A 60 -11.72 -5.24 -6.90
C ASP A 60 -11.43 -4.03 -6.01
N PHE A 61 -10.22 -3.47 -6.13
CA PHE A 61 -9.82 -2.28 -5.37
C PHE A 61 -10.72 -1.06 -5.60
N PRO A 62 -11.27 -0.80 -6.81
CA PRO A 62 -12.30 0.23 -6.99
C PRO A 62 -13.53 0.01 -6.08
N LEU A 63 -14.02 -1.22 -5.96
CA LEU A 63 -15.10 -1.54 -5.03
C LEU A 63 -14.69 -1.36 -3.57
N VAL A 64 -13.46 -1.75 -3.20
CA VAL A 64 -12.94 -1.54 -1.84
C VAL A 64 -12.90 -0.05 -1.49
N ILE A 65 -12.35 0.80 -2.36
CA ILE A 65 -12.32 2.26 -2.18
C ILE A 65 -13.73 2.80 -1.96
N LYS A 66 -14.69 2.39 -2.80
CA LYS A 66 -16.09 2.79 -2.68
C LYS A 66 -16.69 2.38 -1.34
N LEU A 67 -16.60 1.10 -0.99
CA LEU A 67 -17.23 0.55 0.23
C LEU A 67 -16.61 1.13 1.50
N ALA A 68 -15.28 1.21 1.58
CA ALA A 68 -14.58 1.75 2.73
C ALA A 68 -14.85 3.24 2.90
N SER A 69 -14.81 4.02 1.80
CA SER A 69 -15.14 5.46 1.84
C SER A 69 -16.60 5.71 2.24
N ASP A 70 -17.54 4.94 1.70
CA ASP A 70 -18.95 5.06 2.05
C ASP A 70 -19.19 4.71 3.53
N ALA A 71 -18.56 3.66 4.03
CA ALA A 71 -18.65 3.29 5.45
C ALA A 71 -18.04 4.39 6.35
N LEU A 72 -16.86 4.91 6.00
CA LEU A 72 -16.18 5.97 6.75
C LEU A 72 -16.96 7.29 6.81
N THR A 73 -17.75 7.58 5.78
CA THR A 73 -18.50 8.85 5.66
C THR A 73 -19.92 8.78 6.18
N LYS A 74 -20.52 7.58 6.20
CA LYS A 74 -21.94 7.41 6.50
C LYS A 74 -22.23 6.61 7.77
N LYS A 75 -21.28 5.78 8.22
CA LYS A 75 -21.55 4.77 9.25
C LYS A 75 -20.56 4.74 10.41
N SER A 76 -19.26 4.86 10.17
CA SER A 76 -18.27 4.55 11.22
C SER A 76 -16.94 5.27 11.05
N LYS A 77 -16.33 5.72 12.16
CA LYS A 77 -14.92 6.14 12.21
C LYS A 77 -14.08 4.96 12.69
N ASP A 78 -13.60 4.17 11.74
CA ASP A 78 -12.99 2.87 11.98
C ASP A 78 -11.60 2.78 11.34
N LEU A 79 -10.59 2.49 12.17
CA LEU A 79 -9.19 2.42 11.77
C LEU A 79 -8.90 1.29 10.79
N GLN A 80 -9.60 0.16 10.89
CA GLN A 80 -9.42 -0.96 9.97
C GLN A 80 -10.00 -0.62 8.59
N LEU A 81 -11.12 0.09 8.53
CA LEU A 81 -11.68 0.58 7.27
C LEU A 81 -10.76 1.62 6.60
N ALA A 82 -10.17 2.54 7.38
CA ALA A 82 -9.18 3.48 6.86
C ALA A 82 -7.92 2.77 6.35
N ALA A 83 -7.44 1.75 7.06
CA ALA A 83 -6.31 0.93 6.61
C ALA A 83 -6.61 0.20 5.28
N TRP A 84 -7.81 -0.38 5.13
CA TRP A 84 -8.21 -1.02 3.87
C TRP A 84 -8.41 -0.04 2.72
N LEU A 85 -8.94 1.15 3.02
CA LEU A 85 -9.00 2.24 2.05
C LEU A 85 -7.59 2.63 1.60
N GLY A 86 -6.63 2.73 2.53
CA GLY A 86 -5.24 3.03 2.24
C GLY A 86 -4.59 1.99 1.32
N GLU A 87 -4.75 0.69 1.61
CA GLU A 87 -4.26 -0.39 0.73
C GLU A 87 -4.82 -0.24 -0.69
N ALA A 88 -6.14 -0.09 -0.80
CA ALA A 88 -6.79 -0.07 -2.11
C ALA A 88 -6.39 1.16 -2.92
N THR A 89 -6.22 2.30 -2.24
CA THR A 89 -5.77 3.56 -2.85
C THR A 89 -4.32 3.43 -3.32
N LEU A 90 -3.41 2.92 -2.49
CA LEU A 90 -2.01 2.68 -2.86
C LEU A 90 -1.86 1.77 -4.09
N ARG A 91 -2.66 0.71 -4.18
CA ARG A 91 -2.61 -0.20 -5.33
C ARG A 91 -3.17 0.41 -6.61
N ARG A 92 -3.98 1.45 -6.51
CA ARG A 92 -4.62 2.13 -7.63
C ARG A 92 -3.84 3.34 -8.11
N GLU A 93 -3.34 4.12 -7.15
CA GLU A 93 -2.81 5.47 -7.36
C GLU A 93 -1.31 5.56 -7.08
N SER A 94 -0.69 4.48 -6.58
CA SER A 94 0.76 4.35 -6.35
C SER A 94 1.32 5.29 -5.27
N PHE A 95 2.61 5.63 -5.34
CA PHE A 95 3.30 6.43 -4.33
C PHE A 95 2.66 7.78 -4.00
N PRO A 96 2.08 8.54 -4.96
CA PRO A 96 1.46 9.83 -4.64
C PRO A 96 0.34 9.77 -3.60
N SER A 97 -0.33 8.62 -3.44
CA SER A 97 -1.40 8.48 -2.43
C SER A 97 -0.90 8.05 -1.05
N LEU A 98 0.37 7.66 -0.90
CA LEU A 98 0.89 7.18 0.39
C LEU A 98 0.80 8.22 1.52
N PRO A 99 1.19 9.49 1.32
CA PRO A 99 1.13 10.49 2.38
C PRO A 99 -0.29 10.73 2.91
N GLU A 100 -1.28 10.78 2.02
CA GLU A 100 -2.67 11.02 2.40
C GLU A 100 -3.29 9.81 3.13
N CYS A 101 -2.89 8.58 2.76
CA CYS A 101 -3.35 7.37 3.43
C CYS A 101 -2.82 7.29 4.87
N ILE A 102 -1.53 7.60 5.09
CA ILE A 102 -0.93 7.68 6.43
C ILE A 102 -1.60 8.80 7.24
N SER A 103 -1.74 9.98 6.62
CA SER A 103 -2.37 11.14 7.27
C SER A 103 -3.82 10.88 7.68
N LEU A 104 -4.58 10.09 6.91
CA LEU A 104 -5.96 9.73 7.27
C LEU A 104 -6.00 8.93 8.58
N LEU A 105 -5.12 7.94 8.74
CA LEU A 105 -5.04 7.14 9.97
C LEU A 105 -4.71 8.02 11.18
N GLN A 106 -3.77 8.95 11.05
CA GLN A 106 -3.44 9.89 12.12
C GLN A 106 -4.61 10.82 12.44
N LYS A 107 -5.10 11.57 11.44
CA LYS A 107 -6.12 12.63 11.64
C LYS A 107 -7.44 12.07 12.18
N MET A 108 -7.82 10.87 11.78
CA MET A 108 -9.01 10.23 12.32
C MET A 108 -8.87 9.94 13.81
N GLN A 109 -7.69 9.49 14.25
CA GLN A 109 -7.42 9.26 15.68
C GLN A 109 -7.32 10.58 16.45
N GLU A 110 -6.68 11.61 15.89
CA GLU A 110 -6.61 12.94 16.51
C GLU A 110 -8.01 13.51 16.78
N GLN A 111 -8.92 13.38 15.81
CA GLN A 111 -10.25 13.94 15.89
C GLN A 111 -11.23 13.09 16.71
N TYR A 112 -11.04 11.76 16.72
CA TYR A 112 -12.02 10.81 17.25
C TYR A 112 -11.45 9.86 18.30
N TRP A 113 -10.32 10.18 18.92
CA TRP A 113 -9.62 9.34 19.90
C TRP A 113 -10.55 8.71 20.94
N GLU A 114 -11.49 9.45 21.51
CA GLU A 114 -12.33 8.91 22.58
C GLU A 114 -13.30 7.82 22.10
N ASN A 115 -13.72 7.84 20.83
CA ASN A 115 -14.88 7.07 20.36
C ASN A 115 -14.70 6.34 19.01
N CYS A 116 -13.54 6.47 18.35
CA CYS A 116 -13.27 5.73 17.11
C CYS A 116 -13.12 4.23 17.38
N TYR A 117 -13.31 3.43 16.32
CA TYR A 117 -13.25 1.98 16.35
C TYR A 117 -11.90 1.45 15.85
N PRO A 118 -11.33 0.40 16.47
CA PRO A 118 -11.81 -0.30 17.68
C PRO A 118 -11.87 0.60 18.92
N GLU A 119 -12.81 0.34 19.83
CA GLU A 119 -12.95 1.10 21.08
C GLU A 119 -11.73 0.88 22.00
N LEU A 120 -11.51 1.80 22.96
CA LEU A 120 -10.57 1.57 24.05
C LEU A 120 -11.12 0.48 24.98
N GLU A 121 -10.32 -0.53 25.32
CA GLU A 121 -10.70 -1.56 26.29
C GLU A 121 -10.09 -1.22 27.66
N ASP A 122 -10.93 -0.90 28.65
CA ASP A 122 -10.50 -0.44 29.98
C ASP A 122 -9.48 0.72 29.93
N GLY A 123 -9.60 1.58 28.91
CA GLY A 123 -8.69 2.71 28.65
C GLY A 123 -7.42 2.36 27.87
N SER A 124 -7.19 1.07 27.58
CA SER A 124 -6.09 0.60 26.74
C SER A 124 -6.36 0.81 25.25
N PRO A 125 -5.38 1.32 24.48
CA PRO A 125 -5.49 1.47 23.03
C PRO A 125 -4.99 0.26 22.24
N GLU A 126 -4.61 -0.85 22.88
CA GLU A 126 -3.98 -2.03 22.27
C GLU A 126 -4.71 -2.53 21.00
N LEU A 127 -6.04 -2.61 21.02
CA LEU A 127 -6.81 -3.06 19.85
C LEU A 127 -6.73 -2.12 18.65
N ARG A 128 -6.37 -0.85 18.86
CA ARG A 128 -6.19 0.14 17.81
C ARG A 128 -4.80 0.08 17.18
N CYS A 129 -3.85 -0.66 17.75
CA CYS A 129 -2.54 -0.91 17.17
C CYS A 129 -2.67 -1.84 15.95
N ALA A 130 -3.48 -2.89 16.07
CA ALA A 130 -3.60 -3.92 15.04
C ALA A 130 -3.94 -3.39 13.63
N PRO A 131 -4.89 -2.45 13.43
CA PRO A 131 -5.12 -1.85 12.11
C PRO A 131 -3.91 -1.11 11.53
N GLN A 132 -3.10 -0.47 12.40
CA GLN A 132 -1.93 0.31 12.01
C GLN A 132 -0.76 -0.59 11.65
N GLU A 133 -0.45 -1.57 12.50
CA GLU A 133 0.55 -2.61 12.23
C GLU A 133 0.22 -3.37 10.94
N TRP A 134 -1.06 -3.69 10.76
CA TRP A 134 -1.55 -4.35 9.54
C TRP A 134 -1.29 -3.46 8.32
N PHE A 135 -1.62 -2.17 8.40
CA PHE A 135 -1.39 -1.24 7.29
C PHE A 135 0.10 -1.05 6.99
N ALA A 136 0.94 -0.90 8.02
CA ALA A 136 2.39 -0.76 7.88
C ALA A 136 3.02 -2.00 7.22
N SER A 137 2.67 -3.19 7.71
CA SER A 137 3.10 -4.47 7.12
C SER A 137 2.64 -4.61 5.67
N ARG A 138 1.41 -4.15 5.38
CA ARG A 138 0.87 -4.19 4.03
C ARG A 138 1.55 -3.18 3.09
N CYS A 139 1.95 -2.02 3.60
CA CYS A 139 2.73 -1.05 2.86
C CYS A 139 4.07 -1.63 2.40
N ASP A 140 4.82 -2.33 3.27
CA ASP A 140 6.08 -2.98 2.86
C ASP A 140 5.87 -3.90 1.64
N TYR A 141 4.84 -4.75 1.68
CA TYR A 141 4.51 -5.65 0.58
C TYR A 141 4.17 -4.90 -0.71
N ILE A 142 3.33 -3.86 -0.62
CA ILE A 142 2.82 -3.11 -1.79
C ILE A 142 3.93 -2.24 -2.39
N LEU A 143 4.64 -1.46 -1.58
CA LEU A 143 5.63 -0.48 -2.04
C LEU A 143 6.75 -1.15 -2.84
N ARG A 144 7.14 -2.38 -2.50
CA ARG A 144 8.13 -3.16 -3.25
C ARG A 144 7.67 -3.57 -4.65
N ARG A 145 6.36 -3.66 -4.85
CA ARG A 145 5.70 -4.05 -6.11
C ARG A 145 5.13 -2.85 -6.87
N LEU A 146 5.22 -1.67 -6.27
CA LEU A 146 4.88 -0.45 -6.98
C LEU A 146 5.98 -0.11 -8.00
N PRO A 147 5.57 0.49 -9.11
CA PRO A 147 6.44 0.81 -10.23
C PRO A 147 7.38 1.97 -9.92
N LEU A 148 8.65 1.79 -10.23
CA LEU A 148 9.73 2.78 -10.16
C LEU A 148 10.12 3.33 -11.54
N THR A 149 9.46 2.87 -12.60
CA THR A 149 9.71 3.26 -13.99
C THR A 149 8.40 3.30 -14.76
N LYS A 150 8.35 4.03 -15.88
CA LYS A 150 7.15 4.16 -16.72
C LYS A 150 6.69 2.83 -17.32
N ASN A 151 7.62 1.92 -17.64
CA ASN A 151 7.34 0.58 -18.13
C ASN A 151 6.99 -0.43 -17.02
N GLY A 152 7.00 0.01 -15.76
CA GLY A 152 6.46 -0.75 -14.63
C GLY A 152 7.47 -1.62 -13.89
N LEU A 153 8.76 -1.48 -14.13
CA LEU A 153 9.79 -2.11 -13.30
C LEU A 153 9.69 -1.62 -11.86
N THR A 154 9.84 -2.54 -10.92
CA THR A 154 9.57 -2.40 -9.49
C THR A 154 10.86 -2.41 -8.65
N TRP A 155 10.74 -2.32 -7.33
CA TRP A 155 11.89 -2.54 -6.44
C TRP A 155 12.42 -3.98 -6.52
N ILE A 156 11.54 -4.97 -6.72
CA ILE A 156 11.93 -6.37 -6.85
C ILE A 156 12.81 -6.54 -8.08
N ASP A 157 12.40 -5.96 -9.20
CA ASP A 157 13.16 -5.90 -10.45
C ASP A 157 14.55 -5.28 -10.27
N TYR A 158 14.61 -4.18 -9.51
CA TYR A 158 15.88 -3.55 -9.14
C TYR A 158 16.79 -4.47 -8.31
N GLN A 159 16.23 -5.27 -7.40
CA GLN A 159 17.03 -6.24 -6.65
C GLN A 159 17.46 -7.40 -7.54
N THR A 160 16.57 -7.92 -8.39
CA THR A 160 16.86 -9.01 -9.33
C THR A 160 18.02 -8.65 -10.25
N LYS A 161 17.98 -7.48 -10.89
CA LYS A 161 19.05 -7.07 -11.82
C LYS A 161 20.42 -6.92 -11.15
N ARG A 162 20.49 -6.72 -9.83
CA ARG A 162 21.76 -6.67 -9.08
C ARG A 162 22.40 -8.05 -8.87
N THR A 163 21.65 -9.13 -9.09
CA THR A 163 22.14 -10.51 -9.00
C THR A 163 22.61 -11.06 -10.35
N VAL A 164 22.31 -10.36 -11.45
CA VAL A 164 22.63 -10.77 -12.82
C VAL A 164 23.85 -9.99 -13.31
N PRO A 165 24.93 -10.65 -13.77
CA PRO A 165 26.07 -9.96 -14.38
C PRO A 165 25.67 -9.15 -15.61
N THR A 166 26.35 -8.03 -15.85
CA THR A 166 26.16 -7.23 -17.07
C THR A 166 26.65 -7.98 -18.31
N GLU A 167 26.23 -7.54 -19.50
CA GLU A 167 26.70 -8.12 -20.77
C GLU A 167 28.22 -8.02 -20.91
N ASP A 168 28.81 -6.87 -20.54
CA ASP A 168 30.26 -6.66 -20.63
C ASP A 168 31.03 -7.55 -19.65
N GLU A 169 30.49 -7.77 -18.45
CA GLU A 169 31.07 -8.71 -17.49
C GLU A 169 30.98 -10.16 -17.97
N GLY A 170 29.87 -10.55 -18.62
CA GLY A 170 29.73 -11.88 -19.22
C GLY A 170 30.73 -12.09 -20.36
N LYS A 171 30.92 -11.10 -21.24
CA LYS A 171 31.93 -11.16 -22.31
C LYS A 171 33.36 -11.29 -21.78
N ALA A 172 33.63 -10.73 -20.60
CA ALA A 172 34.96 -10.74 -19.99
C ALA A 172 35.26 -11.99 -19.16
N ASP A 173 34.24 -12.72 -18.67
CA ASP A 173 34.38 -13.88 -17.78
C ASP A 173 33.34 -14.95 -18.09
N GLU A 174 33.82 -16.13 -18.54
CA GLU A 174 32.99 -17.27 -18.93
C GLU A 174 32.03 -17.74 -17.81
N LYS A 175 32.47 -17.73 -16.55
CA LYS A 175 31.60 -18.12 -15.41
C LYS A 175 30.50 -17.10 -15.18
N LYS A 176 30.81 -15.80 -15.34
CA LYS A 176 29.78 -14.76 -15.26
C LYS A 176 28.81 -14.86 -16.43
N ASN A 177 29.29 -15.25 -17.62
CA ASN A 177 28.42 -15.50 -18.77
C ASN A 177 27.45 -16.65 -18.50
N GLU A 178 27.92 -17.78 -17.96
CA GLU A 178 27.06 -18.91 -17.58
C GLU A 178 25.96 -18.50 -16.58
N VAL A 179 26.32 -17.72 -15.55
CA VAL A 179 25.35 -17.19 -14.57
C VAL A 179 24.32 -16.28 -15.24
N ARG A 180 24.75 -15.41 -16.16
CA ARG A 180 23.86 -14.51 -16.90
C ARG A 180 22.92 -15.29 -17.82
N GLU A 181 23.43 -16.26 -18.56
CA GLU A 181 22.63 -17.09 -19.48
C GLU A 181 21.55 -17.87 -18.74
N GLU A 182 21.88 -18.47 -17.58
CA GLU A 182 20.88 -19.16 -16.77
C GLU A 182 19.86 -18.18 -16.17
N ALA A 183 20.28 -17.00 -15.73
CA ALA A 183 19.35 -15.97 -15.24
C ALA A 183 18.37 -15.50 -16.33
N ILE A 184 18.84 -15.29 -17.56
CA ILE A 184 18.00 -14.95 -18.71
C ILE A 184 17.03 -16.09 -19.02
N LYS A 185 17.49 -17.34 -18.96
CA LYS A 185 16.64 -18.53 -19.14
C LYS A 185 15.57 -18.66 -18.05
N ASP A 186 15.86 -18.23 -16.83
CA ASP A 186 14.89 -18.12 -15.73
C ASP A 186 13.93 -16.91 -15.87
N GLY A 187 14.09 -16.07 -16.90
CA GLY A 187 13.28 -14.87 -17.11
C GLY A 187 13.61 -13.73 -16.14
N LYS A 188 14.78 -13.73 -15.51
CA LYS A 188 15.22 -12.65 -14.61
C LYS A 188 15.57 -11.40 -15.41
N LEU A 189 15.15 -10.24 -14.90
CA LEU A 189 15.48 -8.95 -15.48
C LEU A 189 17.00 -8.72 -15.50
N THR A 190 17.52 -8.33 -16.65
CA THR A 190 18.92 -7.97 -16.85
C THR A 190 19.23 -6.53 -16.42
N PRO A 191 20.50 -6.19 -16.13
CA PRO A 191 20.92 -4.81 -15.90
C PRO A 191 20.58 -3.87 -17.05
N GLU A 192 20.65 -4.35 -18.29
CA GLU A 192 20.41 -3.56 -19.50
C GLU A 192 18.93 -3.21 -19.67
N GLU A 193 18.02 -4.17 -19.47
CA GLU A 193 16.57 -3.93 -19.48
C GLU A 193 16.16 -2.94 -18.38
N TRP A 194 16.76 -3.03 -17.19
CA TRP A 194 16.56 -2.04 -16.14
C TRP A 194 17.01 -0.65 -16.57
N ASN A 195 18.22 -0.54 -17.12
CA ASN A 195 18.80 0.74 -17.52
C ASN A 195 18.00 1.39 -18.65
N GLU A 196 17.47 0.60 -19.58
CA GLU A 196 16.55 1.08 -20.63
C GLU A 196 15.25 1.63 -20.01
N GLY A 197 14.59 0.87 -19.14
CA GLY A 197 13.37 1.31 -18.47
C GLY A 197 13.57 2.57 -17.63
N PHE A 198 14.69 2.65 -16.91
CA PHE A 198 15.10 3.83 -16.16
C PHE A 198 15.36 5.03 -17.09
N GLY A 199 16.15 4.85 -18.15
CA GLY A 199 16.51 5.91 -19.09
C GLY A 199 15.32 6.44 -19.90
N ALA A 200 14.33 5.59 -20.18
CA ALA A 200 13.09 5.97 -20.86
C ALA A 200 12.05 6.64 -19.94
N THR A 201 12.27 6.63 -18.62
CA THR A 201 11.36 7.24 -17.65
C THR A 201 11.66 8.74 -17.52
N PRO A 202 10.66 9.64 -17.68
CA PRO A 202 10.87 11.08 -17.57
C PRO A 202 11.44 11.49 -16.21
N LYS A 203 12.27 12.54 -16.18
CA LYS A 203 12.84 13.05 -14.93
C LYS A 203 11.75 13.54 -13.97
N GLU A 204 10.67 14.09 -14.52
CA GLU A 204 9.51 14.59 -13.78
C GLU A 204 8.83 13.48 -12.97
N PHE A 205 8.82 12.24 -13.48
CA PHE A 205 8.33 11.06 -12.74
C PHE A 205 9.13 10.86 -11.45
N TYR A 206 10.47 10.90 -11.54
CA TYR A 206 11.34 10.72 -10.38
C TYR A 206 11.25 11.87 -9.38
N GLN A 207 11.09 13.10 -9.85
CA GLN A 207 10.87 14.25 -8.98
C GLN A 207 9.58 14.10 -8.15
N GLN A 208 8.50 13.67 -8.79
CA GLN A 208 7.23 13.42 -8.10
C GLN A 208 7.31 12.21 -7.16
N LEU A 209 8.00 11.14 -7.57
CA LEU A 209 8.24 9.97 -6.73
C LEU A 209 9.00 10.34 -5.45
N ILE A 210 10.11 11.09 -5.57
CA ILE A 210 10.90 11.57 -4.43
C ILE A 210 10.03 12.45 -3.52
N ALA A 211 9.32 13.44 -4.08
CA ALA A 211 8.43 14.29 -3.30
C ALA A 211 7.34 13.49 -2.54
N SER A 212 6.78 12.46 -3.17
CA SER A 212 5.79 11.59 -2.51
C SER A 212 6.41 10.78 -1.37
N LEU A 213 7.64 10.29 -1.55
CA LEU A 213 8.35 9.53 -0.52
C LEU A 213 8.75 10.44 0.66
N ASP A 214 9.27 11.64 0.39
CA ASP A 214 9.61 12.62 1.43
C ASP A 214 8.38 13.00 2.25
N ALA A 215 7.26 13.32 1.59
CA ALA A 215 5.99 13.60 2.27
C ALA A 215 5.46 12.38 3.06
N SER A 216 5.73 11.16 2.61
CA SER A 216 5.36 9.93 3.33
C SER A 216 6.22 9.70 4.57
N LEU A 217 7.51 10.06 4.52
CA LEU A 217 8.40 10.03 5.67
C LEU A 217 7.98 11.06 6.72
N GLU A 218 7.62 12.27 6.29
CA GLU A 218 7.07 13.30 7.17
C GLU A 218 5.76 12.84 7.82
N ALA A 219 4.83 12.28 7.04
CA ALA A 219 3.56 11.76 7.55
C ALA A 219 3.77 10.59 8.54
N THR A 220 4.69 9.67 8.23
CA THR A 220 5.05 8.58 9.15
C THR A 220 5.63 9.12 10.45
N GLY A 221 6.57 10.07 10.38
CA GLY A 221 7.17 10.67 11.57
C GLY A 221 6.16 11.43 12.44
N SER A 222 5.16 12.07 11.82
CA SER A 222 4.06 12.69 12.57
C SER A 222 3.14 11.66 13.24
N LEU A 223 2.83 10.56 12.55
CA LEU A 223 2.04 9.47 13.13
C LEU A 223 2.79 8.78 14.27
N ASP A 224 4.09 8.58 14.14
CA ASP A 224 4.97 8.01 15.16
C ASP A 224 4.95 8.85 16.46
N GLN A 225 5.12 10.16 16.35
CA GLN A 225 5.00 11.09 17.49
C GLN A 225 3.61 11.08 18.14
N PHE A 226 2.56 10.95 17.32
CA PHE A 226 1.21 10.79 17.82
C PHE A 226 1.07 9.47 18.60
N CYS A 227 1.58 8.37 18.07
CA CYS A 227 1.58 7.05 18.70
C CYS A 227 2.34 7.08 20.03
N ASP A 228 3.56 7.62 20.07
CA ASP A 228 4.33 7.80 21.31
C ASP A 228 3.53 8.52 22.40
N THR A 229 2.76 9.54 22.01
CA THR A 229 1.99 10.36 22.95
C THR A 229 0.71 9.68 23.43
N LYS A 230 -0.01 8.99 22.52
CA LYS A 230 -1.35 8.46 22.78
C LYS A 230 -1.37 6.98 23.20
N TYR A 231 -0.44 6.20 22.68
CA TYR A 231 -0.31 4.78 22.95
C TYR A 231 0.75 4.48 24.00
N GLY A 232 1.78 5.33 24.14
CA GLY A 232 2.85 5.11 25.11
C GLY A 232 3.58 3.79 24.84
N SER A 233 3.68 2.90 25.84
CA SER A 233 4.33 1.59 25.70
C SER A 233 3.61 0.64 24.75
N ASP A 234 2.35 0.92 24.44
CA ASP A 234 1.50 0.05 23.62
C ASP A 234 1.52 0.51 22.16
N GLY A 235 2.45 1.39 21.77
CA GLY A 235 2.57 1.90 20.40
C GLY A 235 2.84 0.79 19.36
N PRO A 236 2.22 0.86 18.18
CA PRO A 236 2.47 -0.06 17.07
C PRO A 236 3.85 0.11 16.40
#